data_AF-A0A930U7I8-F1
#
_entry.id   AF-A0A930U7I8-F1
#
_cell.length_a   1.000
_cell.length_b   1.000
_cell.length_c   1.000
_cell.angle_alpha   90.00
_cell.angle_beta   90.00
_cell.angle_gamma   90.00
#
_symmetry.space_group_name_H-M   'P 1'
#
loop_
_entity.id
_entity.type
_entity.pdbx_description
1 polymer ?
#
loop_
_entity_poly.entity_id
_entity_poly.type
_entity_poly.pdbx_seq_one_letter_code
_entity_poly.pdbx_strand_id
1 'polypeptide(L)'
;MFLRLADQHRQFVRDLVMSLQALAIVLEQRGHLASCYTCGDQMNSASFMASLGEGHLIRFLVSDYGITWTEMRDDRELMKLEGAEAIAQLEELATLLRQETLSAPKSNSVLA
;
A
#
# COMPACT_ATOMS: atom_id res chain seq x y z
N MET A 1 -26.81 3.12 15.61
CA MET A 1 -25.72 2.13 15.51
C MET A 1 -25.22 2.01 14.07
N PHE A 2 -26.05 1.57 13.11
CA PHE A 2 -25.63 1.36 11.71
C PHE A 2 -25.03 2.58 11.02
N LEU A 3 -25.62 3.77 11.19
CA LEU A 3 -25.08 5.02 10.64
C LEU A 3 -23.70 5.37 11.21
N ARG A 4 -23.48 5.10 12.50
CA ARG A 4 -22.17 5.31 13.15
C ARG A 4 -21.13 4.35 12.56
N LEU A 5 -21.49 3.08 12.36
CA LEU A 5 -20.58 2.11 11.75
C LEU A 5 -20.21 2.49 10.31
N ALA A 6 -21.19 2.93 9.52
CA ALA A 6 -20.95 3.40 8.15
C ALA A 6 -20.05 4.64 8.11
N ASP A 7 -20.21 5.58 9.05
CA ASP A 7 -19.35 6.76 9.13
C ASP A 7 -17.93 6.42 9.55
N GLN A 8 -17.77 5.53 10.53
CA GLN A 8 -16.46 5.00 10.93
C GLN A 8 -15.76 4.30 9.77
N HIS A 9 -16.50 3.52 8.96
CA HIS A 9 -15.93 2.87 7.79
C HIS A 9 -15.44 3.90 6.74
N ARG A 10 -16.22 4.96 6.47
CA ARG A 10 -15.78 6.04 5.55
C ARG A 10 -14.54 6.77 6.05
N GLN A 11 -14.46 7.05 7.35
CA GLN A 11 -13.28 7.67 7.96
C GLN A 11 -12.06 6.75 7.83
N PHE A 12 -12.23 5.46 8.17
CA PHE A 12 -11.19 4.45 8.01
C PHE A 12 -10.69 4.36 6.55
N VAL A 13 -11.59 4.32 5.56
CA VAL A 13 -11.21 4.29 4.14
C VAL A 13 -10.39 5.51 3.77
N ARG A 14 -10.78 6.71 4.22
CA ARG A 14 -10.05 7.95 3.95
C ARG A 14 -8.64 7.91 4.53
N ASP A 15 -8.50 7.50 5.79
CA ASP A 15 -7.20 7.40 6.46
C ASP A 15 -6.30 6.37 5.78
N LEU A 16 -6.89 5.26 5.32
CA LEU A 16 -6.18 4.23 4.56
C LEU A 16 -5.71 4.76 3.19
N VAL A 17 -6.54 5.52 2.47
CA VAL A 17 -6.15 6.18 1.21
C VAL A 17 -4.95 7.10 1.43
N MET A 18 -4.98 7.95 2.45
CA MET A 18 -3.84 8.83 2.79
C MET A 18 -2.58 8.03 3.12
N SER A 19 -2.72 6.92 3.85
CA SER A 19 -1.61 6.03 4.19
C SER A 19 -1.00 5.38 2.96
N LEU A 20 -1.83 4.93 2.01
CA LEU A 20 -1.37 4.33 0.75
C LEU A 20 -0.63 5.34 -0.14
N GLN A 21 -1.10 6.59 -0.19
CA GLN A 21 -0.42 7.67 -0.90
C GLN A 21 0.97 7.93 -0.30
N ALA A 22 1.06 8.05 1.03
CA ALA A 22 2.33 8.20 1.72
C ALA A 22 3.27 7.01 1.47
N LEU A 23 2.73 5.79 1.49
CA LEU A 23 3.49 4.56 1.24
C LEU A 23 4.08 4.54 -0.18
N ALA A 24 3.28 4.91 -1.20
CA ALA A 24 3.76 4.99 -2.57
C ALA A 24 4.91 5.99 -2.72
N ILE A 25 4.78 7.19 -2.13
CA ILE A 25 5.83 8.22 -2.16
C ILE A 25 7.12 7.71 -1.50
N VAL A 26 7.03 7.05 -0.35
CA VAL A 26 8.19 6.51 0.36
C VAL A 26 8.88 5.41 -0.46
N LEU A 27 8.11 4.55 -1.11
CA LEU A 27 8.63 3.48 -1.98
C LEU A 27 9.34 4.06 -3.21
N GLU A 28 8.73 5.03 -3.89
CA GLU A 28 9.33 5.72 -5.04
C GLU A 28 10.65 6.41 -4.66
N GLN A 29 10.69 7.09 -3.51
CA GLN A 29 11.91 7.74 -3.01
C GLN A 29 13.05 6.77 -2.73
N ARG A 30 12.75 5.48 -2.50
CA ARG A 30 13.74 4.41 -2.29
C ARG A 30 14.10 3.67 -3.57
N GLY A 31 13.55 4.07 -4.71
CA GLY A 31 13.81 3.45 -6.01
C GLY A 31 12.91 2.27 -6.36
N HIS A 32 11.86 2.01 -5.57
CA HIS A 32 10.85 1.02 -5.94
C HIS A 32 9.81 1.65 -6.87
N LEU A 33 9.32 0.89 -7.84
CA LEU A 33 8.20 1.32 -8.67
C LEU A 33 6.91 1.13 -7.87
N ALA A 34 6.36 2.22 -7.35
CA ALA A 34 5.10 2.23 -6.63
C ALA A 34 4.22 3.40 -7.07
N SER A 35 2.90 3.24 -6.97
CA SER A 35 1.95 4.31 -7.30
C SER A 35 0.67 4.14 -6.49
N CYS A 36 -0.03 5.24 -6.24
CA CYS A 36 -1.34 5.23 -5.59
C CYS A 36 -2.27 6.19 -6.33
N TYR A 37 -3.30 5.64 -6.95
CA TYR A 37 -4.32 6.40 -7.66
C TYR A 37 -5.60 6.44 -6.83
N THR A 38 -6.23 7.61 -6.75
CA THR A 38 -7.58 7.76 -6.18
C THR A 38 -8.59 7.88 -7.31
N CYS A 39 -9.79 7.33 -7.11
CA CYS A 39 -10.88 7.47 -8.08
C CYS A 39 -11.91 8.48 -7.57
N GLY A 40 -12.13 9.53 -8.36
CA GLY A 40 -13.08 10.61 -8.05
C GLY A 40 -12.51 11.73 -7.16
N ASP A 41 -13.32 12.76 -6.96
CA ASP A 41 -12.95 13.96 -6.19
C ASP A 41 -12.90 13.75 -4.68
N GLN A 42 -13.35 12.58 -4.21
CA GLN A 42 -13.43 12.22 -2.80
C GLN A 42 -12.47 11.07 -2.52
N MET A 43 -11.69 11.17 -1.43
CA MET A 43 -10.77 10.12 -0.92
C MET A 43 -11.54 8.91 -0.36
N ASN A 44 -12.42 8.34 -1.18
CA ASN A 44 -13.30 7.23 -0.84
C ASN A 44 -12.84 5.92 -1.48
N SER A 45 -11.83 5.98 -2.35
CA SER A 45 -11.22 4.80 -2.95
C SER A 45 -9.79 5.07 -3.38
N ALA A 46 -8.98 4.02 -3.40
CA ALA A 46 -7.65 4.04 -4.00
C ALA A 46 -7.25 2.67 -4.55
N SER A 47 -6.38 2.72 -5.56
CA SER A 47 -5.60 1.59 -6.06
C SER A 47 -4.13 1.89 -5.84
N PHE A 48 -3.54 1.23 -4.86
CA PHE A 48 -2.10 1.20 -4.63
C PHE A 48 -1.48 0.05 -5.41
N MET A 49 -0.34 0.29 -6.04
CA MET A 49 0.40 -0.70 -6.81
C MET A 49 1.89 -0.59 -6.49
N ALA A 50 2.56 -1.71 -6.29
CA ALA A 50 4.01 -1.74 -6.07
C ALA A 50 4.64 -2.94 -6.80
N SER A 51 5.72 -2.71 -7.53
CA SER A 51 6.50 -3.77 -8.15
C SER A 51 7.54 -4.29 -7.16
N LEU A 52 7.63 -5.62 -7.07
CA LEU A 52 8.67 -6.34 -6.33
C LEU A 52 9.83 -6.79 -7.24
N GLY A 53 9.85 -6.35 -8.50
CA GLY A 53 10.80 -6.82 -9.51
C GLY A 53 10.34 -8.12 -10.20
N GLU A 54 11.04 -8.51 -11.27
CA GLU A 54 10.80 -9.77 -12.02
C GLU A 54 9.35 -10.01 -12.46
N GLY A 55 8.64 -8.95 -12.85
CA GLY A 55 7.24 -9.04 -13.26
C GLY A 55 6.26 -9.26 -12.10
N HIS A 56 6.73 -9.30 -10.84
CA HIS A 56 5.89 -9.39 -9.66
C HIS A 56 5.34 -8.00 -9.26
N LEU A 57 4.03 -7.94 -9.14
CA LEU A 57 3.24 -6.74 -8.87
C LEU A 57 2.23 -7.02 -7.77
N ILE A 58 2.21 -6.17 -6.76
CA ILE A 58 1.16 -6.12 -5.76
C ILE A 58 0.16 -5.03 -6.17
N ARG A 59 -1.13 -5.30 -6.02
CA ARG A 59 -2.19 -4.31 -6.04
C ARG A 59 -3.00 -4.37 -4.74
N PHE A 60 -3.16 -3.24 -4.08
CA PHE A 60 -4.07 -3.07 -2.97
C PHE A 60 -5.18 -2.09 -3.34
N LEU A 61 -6.43 -2.54 -3.31
CA LEU A 61 -7.60 -1.74 -3.60
C LEU A 61 -8.39 -1.52 -2.33
N VAL A 62 -8.80 -0.29 -2.09
CA VAL A 62 -9.74 0.10 -1.03
C VAL A 62 -10.86 0.92 -1.64
N SER A 63 -12.10 0.64 -1.24
CA SER A 63 -13.29 1.43 -1.53
C SER A 63 -14.34 1.21 -0.44
N ASP A 64 -15.47 1.91 -0.55
CA ASP A 64 -16.68 1.64 0.22
C ASP A 64 -17.33 0.27 -0.09
N TYR A 65 -16.98 -0.36 -1.21
CA TYR A 65 -17.43 -1.71 -1.58
C TYR A 65 -16.55 -2.83 -1.02
N GLY A 66 -15.32 -2.53 -0.60
CA GLY A 66 -14.43 -3.54 -0.07
C GLY A 66 -12.95 -3.20 -0.18
N ILE A 67 -12.15 -4.13 0.35
CA ILE A 67 -10.70 -4.06 0.42
C ILE A 67 -10.13 -5.35 -0.15
N THR A 68 -9.17 -5.25 -1.06
CA THR A 68 -8.53 -6.41 -1.68
C THR A 68 -7.03 -6.22 -1.82
N TRP A 69 -6.29 -7.30 -1.61
CA TRP A 69 -4.88 -7.44 -1.97
C TRP A 69 -4.78 -8.46 -3.09
N THR A 70 -4.02 -8.15 -4.14
CA THR A 70 -3.80 -9.04 -5.28
C THR A 70 -2.33 -9.07 -5.64
N GLU A 71 -1.77 -10.27 -5.76
CA GLU A 71 -0.42 -10.50 -6.28
C GLU A 71 -0.52 -11.03 -7.70
N MET A 72 0.27 -10.43 -8.59
CA MET A 72 0.33 -10.79 -9.99
C MET A 72 1.79 -11.03 -10.39
N ARG A 73 2.03 -12.06 -11.20
CA ARG A 73 3.32 -12.27 -11.87
C ARG A 73 3.08 -12.54 -13.33
N ASP A 74 3.75 -11.79 -14.21
CA ASP A 74 3.61 -11.92 -15.67
C ASP A 74 2.13 -11.96 -16.10
N ASP A 75 1.35 -11.01 -15.57
CA ASP A 75 -0.10 -10.84 -15.77
C ASP A 75 -1.00 -11.98 -15.25
N ARG A 76 -0.44 -12.91 -14.46
CA ARG A 76 -1.21 -13.98 -13.80
C ARG A 76 -1.45 -13.65 -12.34
N GLU A 77 -2.70 -13.66 -11.91
CA GLU A 77 -3.06 -13.60 -10.49
C GLU A 77 -2.53 -14.84 -9.77
N LEU A 78 -1.70 -14.63 -8.75
CA LEU A 78 -1.15 -15.68 -7.89
C LEU A 78 -1.97 -15.85 -6.62
N MET A 79 -2.40 -14.71 -6.06
CA MET A 79 -3.13 -14.67 -4.80
C MET A 79 -4.07 -13.47 -4.79
N LYS A 80 -5.24 -13.66 -4.20
CA LYS A 80 -6.18 -12.60 -3.88
C LYS A 80 -6.69 -12.79 -2.45
N LEU A 81 -6.58 -11.75 -1.65
CA LEU A 81 -7.08 -11.68 -0.27
C LEU A 81 -8.08 -10.53 -0.14
N GLU A 82 -9.03 -10.67 0.76
CA GLU A 82 -10.10 -9.69 0.95
C GLU A 82 -10.23 -9.29 2.43
N GLY A 83 -10.69 -8.07 2.68
CA GLY A 83 -10.98 -7.58 4.02
C GLY A 83 -9.77 -7.59 4.95
N ALA A 84 -9.87 -8.31 6.07
CA ALA A 84 -8.86 -8.32 7.13
C ALA A 84 -7.52 -8.92 6.67
N GLU A 85 -7.54 -9.96 5.83
CA GLU A 85 -6.32 -10.60 5.34
C GLU A 85 -5.54 -9.68 4.40
N ALA A 86 -6.24 -8.91 3.57
CA ALA A 86 -5.62 -7.88 2.74
C ALA A 86 -4.94 -6.79 3.59
N ILE A 87 -5.59 -6.35 4.68
CA ILE A 87 -5.02 -5.37 5.61
C ILE A 87 -3.78 -5.93 6.31
N ALA A 88 -3.80 -7.20 6.72
CA ALA A 88 -2.65 -7.85 7.34
C ALA A 88 -1.44 -7.89 6.40
N GLN A 89 -1.63 -8.20 5.11
CA GLN A 89 -0.54 -8.18 4.12
C GLN A 89 0.01 -6.77 3.88
N LEU A 90 -0.85 -5.75 3.87
CA LEU A 90 -0.40 -4.36 3.77
C LEU A 90 0.46 -3.95 4.98
N GLU A 91 0.08 -4.38 6.18
CA GLU A 91 0.85 -4.12 7.41
C GLU A 91 2.21 -4.84 7.40
N GLU A 92 2.26 -6.08 6.89
CA GLU A 92 3.49 -6.84 6.71
C GLU A 92 4.44 -6.11 5.75
N LEU A 93 3.95 -5.69 4.58
CA LEU A 93 4.72 -4.88 3.62
C LEU A 93 5.27 -3.60 4.27
N ALA A 94 4.41 -2.85 4.96
CA ALA A 94 4.81 -1.62 5.63
C ALA A 94 5.87 -1.87 6.73
N THR A 95 5.80 -3.02 7.40
CA THR A 95 6.76 -3.42 8.43
C THR A 95 8.12 -3.77 7.83
N LEU A 96 8.15 -4.54 6.74
CA LEU A 96 9.39 -4.87 6.02
C LEU A 96 10.12 -3.60 5.56
N LEU A 97 9.38 -2.63 5.01
CA LEU A 97 9.94 -1.35 4.58
C LEU A 97 10.52 -0.54 5.75
N ARG A 98 9.89 -0.58 6.93
CA ARG A 98 10.45 0.06 8.13
C ARG A 98 11.77 -0.60 8.57
N GLN A 99 11.87 -1.93 8.45
CA GLN A 99 13.08 -2.66 8.84
C GLN A 99 14.26 -2.38 7.88
N GLU A 100 14.01 -2.31 6.57
CA GLU A 100 15.02 -1.92 5.58
C GLU A 100 15.59 -0.52 5.84
N THR A 101 14.78 0.39 6.41
CA THR A 101 15.26 1.74 6.77
C THR A 101 16.15 1.75 8.01
N LEU A 102 16.01 0.76 8.89
CA LEU A 102 16.80 0.64 10.11
C LEU A 102 18.13 -0.08 9.87
N SER A 103 18.30 -0.80 8.76
CA SER A 103 19.47 -1.62 8.46
C SER A 103 20.51 -0.97 7.54
N ALA A 104 20.26 0.23 6.98
CA ALA A 104 21.23 0.92 6.14
C ALA A 104 22.33 1.63 6.98
N PRO A 105 23.62 1.27 6.85
CA PRO A 105 24.69 2.02 7.49
C PRO A 105 24.94 3.33 6.72
N LYS A 106 25.05 4.44 7.45
CA LYS A 106 25.50 5.73 6.89
C LYS A 106 26.95 5.58 6.42
N SER A 107 27.16 5.42 5.11
CA SER A 107 28.45 5.69 4.51
C SER A 107 28.70 7.20 4.54
N ASN A 108 29.39 7.67 5.57
CA ASN A 108 30.11 8.93 5.50
C ASN A 108 31.58 8.61 5.29
N SER A 109 31.97 8.42 4.03
CA SER A 109 33.33 8.62 3.59
C SER A 109 33.54 10.11 3.35
N VAL A 110 34.14 10.81 4.30
CA VAL A 110 34.97 11.99 3.98
C VAL A 110 36.29 11.81 4.72
N LEU A 111 37.24 11.20 4.01
CA LEU A 111 38.67 11.40 4.20
C LEU A 111 39.05 12.59 3.31
N ALA A 112 39.45 13.70 3.93
CA ALA A 112 40.45 14.66 3.45
C ALA A 112 40.74 15.66 4.56
#